data_AF-A0A1E5URF0-F1
#
_entry.id   AF-A0A1E5URF0-F1
#
_cell.length_a   1.000
_cell.length_b   1.000
_cell.length_c   1.000
_cell.angle_alpha   90.00
_cell.angle_beta   90.00
_cell.angle_gamma   90.00
#
_symmetry.space_group_name_H-M   'P 1'
#
loop_
_entity.id
_entity.type
_entity.pdbx_description
1 polymer ?
#
loop_
_entity_poly.entity_id
_entity_poly.type
_entity_poly.pdbx_seq_one_letter_code
_entity_poly.pdbx_strand_id
1 'polypeptide(L)'
;MEADVATGRLILQWPAAAHNRRATREVRTYEGPDLISRLPDCVLGAIVTLLKPEEGARTAVLSRRWRHVWRSAPLNLDDGLKSVVDFTYQRIQVISQILAAHPGPARRLANRSLDLAPNIRLYDDWLRLPTFDALQHLVLHFPLTRFPVELPASALRFASLRVLDLEHCSFPSGCGSLASPA
;
A
#
# COMPACT_ATOMS: atom_id res chain seq x y z
N MET A 1 -4.17 16.37 15.45
CA MET A 1 -4.97 15.57 14.50
C MET A 1 -6.39 15.97 14.78
N GLU A 2 -6.94 16.87 13.97
CA GLU A 2 -8.32 17.32 14.11
C GLU A 2 -9.03 17.03 12.79
N ALA A 3 -10.23 16.48 12.87
CA ALA A 3 -11.08 16.19 11.72
C ALA A 3 -12.29 17.12 11.81
N ASP A 4 -12.47 17.97 10.79
CA ASP A 4 -13.72 18.69 10.59
C ASP A 4 -14.65 17.81 9.75
N VAL A 5 -15.80 17.46 10.32
CA VAL A 5 -16.77 16.50 9.80
C VAL A 5 -17.68 17.13 8.73
N ALA A 6 -17.57 18.42 8.43
CA ALA A 6 -18.52 19.09 7.55
C ALA A 6 -18.21 19.05 6.04
N THR A 7 -16.97 18.74 5.60
CA THR A 7 -16.61 18.99 4.18
C THR A 7 -15.85 17.87 3.45
N GLY A 8 -15.56 16.72 4.08
CA GLY A 8 -14.93 15.57 3.40
C GLY A 8 -13.60 15.85 2.68
N ARG A 9 -12.96 17.01 2.96
CA ARG A 9 -11.63 17.37 2.49
C ARG A 9 -10.65 17.15 3.64
N LEU A 10 -9.79 16.15 3.52
CA LEU A 10 -8.54 16.17 4.28
C LEU A 10 -7.60 17.16 3.61
N ILE A 11 -7.55 18.37 4.15
CA ILE A 11 -6.43 19.27 3.90
C ILE A 11 -5.22 18.56 4.50
N LEU A 12 -4.34 18.04 3.65
CA LEU A 12 -2.96 17.79 4.04
C LEU A 12 -2.36 19.17 4.36
N GLN A 13 -2.56 19.66 5.59
CA GLN A 13 -1.77 20.76 6.08
C GLN A 13 -0.35 20.23 6.19
N TRP A 14 0.42 20.53 5.15
CA TRP A 14 1.85 20.65 5.25
C TRP A 14 2.14 21.59 6.43
N PRO A 15 2.93 21.21 7.43
CA PRO A 15 3.22 22.14 8.51
C PRO A 15 3.93 23.35 7.91
N ALA A 16 3.26 24.50 7.93
CA ALA A 16 3.95 25.77 7.93
C ALA A 16 4.90 25.75 9.14
N ALA A 17 6.16 26.12 8.93
CA ALA A 17 7.18 26.12 9.96
C ALA A 17 6.76 27.04 11.12
N ALA A 18 6.10 26.46 12.13
CA ALA A 18 5.79 27.13 13.36
C ALA A 18 7.08 27.32 14.15
N HIS A 19 7.63 28.52 14.09
CA HIS A 19 8.70 28.96 14.99
C HIS A 19 8.13 29.04 16.40
N ASN A 20 8.29 27.98 17.19
CA ASN A 20 8.08 28.03 18.62
C ASN A 20 9.39 27.70 19.33
N ARG A 21 10.03 28.75 19.86
CA ARG A 21 11.28 28.67 20.63
C ARG A 21 10.98 27.99 21.97
N ARG A 22 11.49 26.78 22.20
CA ARG A 22 11.79 26.26 23.54
C ARG A 22 12.74 25.05 23.50
N ALA A 23 13.80 25.18 24.30
CA ALA A 23 14.81 24.21 24.70
C ALA A 23 15.47 23.39 23.57
N THR A 24 16.61 23.88 23.08
CA THR A 24 17.59 23.12 22.30
C THR A 24 18.09 21.93 23.12
N ARG A 25 17.46 20.77 22.96
CA ARG A 25 18.14 19.50 23.16
C ARG A 25 19.22 19.45 22.09
N GLU A 26 20.48 19.54 22.48
CA GLU A 26 21.60 19.32 21.57
C GLU A 26 21.47 17.91 20.97
N VAL A 27 20.90 17.84 19.77
CA VAL A 27 20.98 16.66 18.94
C VAL A 27 22.45 16.56 18.57
N ARG A 28 23.13 15.53 19.07
CA ARG A 28 24.49 15.21 18.63
C ARG A 28 24.48 15.09 17.11
N THR A 29 24.99 16.10 16.42
CA THR A 29 25.16 16.07 14.97
C THR A 29 26.33 15.16 14.68
N TYR A 30 26.07 14.08 13.96
CA TYR A 30 27.14 13.25 13.42
C TYR A 30 27.90 14.08 12.38
N GLU A 31 29.16 14.42 12.66
CA GLU A 31 30.04 15.18 11.73
C GLU A 31 30.70 14.30 10.67
N GLY A 32 30.39 13.00 10.64
CA GLY A 32 30.91 12.12 9.59
C GLY A 32 30.25 12.37 8.23
N PRO A 33 30.87 11.90 7.14
CA PRO A 33 30.37 12.12 5.79
C PRO A 33 28.97 11.52 5.60
N ASP A 34 28.08 12.24 4.91
CA ASP A 34 26.77 11.73 4.50
C ASP A 34 26.92 10.73 3.35
N LEU A 35 27.00 9.45 3.72
CA LEU A 35 27.16 8.35 2.78
C LEU A 35 25.85 7.98 2.07
N ILE A 36 24.71 8.22 2.72
CA ILE A 36 23.39 7.87 2.16
C ILE A 36 23.07 8.77 0.97
N SER A 37 23.36 10.06 1.06
CA SER A 37 23.16 11.00 -0.06
C SER A 37 24.09 10.73 -1.26
N ARG A 38 25.16 9.94 -1.09
CA ARG A 38 26.08 9.54 -2.17
C ARG A 38 25.61 8.32 -2.95
N LEU A 39 24.63 7.57 -2.45
CA LEU A 39 24.12 6.39 -3.14
C LEU A 39 23.42 6.78 -4.46
N PRO A 40 23.50 5.96 -5.53
CA PRO A 40 22.72 6.17 -6.75
C PRO A 40 21.21 6.00 -6.53
N ASP A 41 20.39 6.62 -7.39
CA ASP A 41 18.92 6.59 -7.26
C ASP A 41 18.33 5.18 -7.28
N CYS A 42 18.93 4.26 -8.04
CA CYS A 42 18.49 2.86 -8.06
C CYS A 42 18.63 2.17 -6.70
N VAL A 43 19.68 2.50 -5.95
CA VAL A 43 19.91 1.97 -4.59
C VAL A 43 18.97 2.62 -3.60
N LEU A 44 18.76 3.94 -3.71
CA LEU A 44 17.77 4.65 -2.89
C LEU A 44 16.36 4.10 -3.14
N GLY A 45 16.01 3.82 -4.39
CA GLY A 45 14.74 3.18 -4.77
C GLY A 45 14.61 1.79 -4.18
N ALA A 46 15.68 0.98 -4.21
CA ALA A 46 15.70 -0.33 -3.57
C ALA A 46 15.47 -0.24 -2.05
N ILE A 47 16.10 0.73 -1.37
CA ILE A 47 15.85 0.99 0.06
C ILE A 47 14.38 1.35 0.28
N VAL A 48 13.84 2.29 -0.48
CA VAL A 48 12.44 2.71 -0.39
C VAL A 48 11.48 1.53 -0.59
N THR A 49 11.72 0.67 -1.58
CA THR A 49 10.89 -0.51 -1.82
C THR A 49 10.90 -1.47 -0.61
N LEU A 50 11.97 -1.54 0.18
CA LEU A 50 12.01 -2.40 1.37
C LEU A 50 11.24 -1.84 2.58
N LEU A 51 10.90 -0.55 2.56
CA LEU A 51 10.16 0.10 3.63
C LEU A 51 8.65 -0.16 3.54
N LYS A 52 7.95 -0.02 4.67
CA LYS A 52 6.49 0.12 4.62
C LYS A 52 6.10 1.40 3.87
N PRO A 53 4.90 1.45 3.26
CA PRO A 53 4.47 2.62 2.50
C PRO A 53 4.55 3.94 3.27
N GLU A 54 4.13 3.94 4.53
CA GLU A 54 4.18 5.13 5.39
C GLU A 54 5.62 5.56 5.74
N GLU A 55 6.54 4.60 5.87
CA GLU A 55 7.96 4.86 6.12
C GLU A 55 8.65 5.39 4.87
N GLY A 56 8.38 4.77 3.71
CA GLY A 56 8.85 5.24 2.41
C GLY A 56 8.40 6.67 2.12
N ALA A 57 7.12 7.00 2.36
CA ALA A 57 6.61 8.35 2.22
C ALA A 57 7.33 9.37 3.12
N ARG A 58 7.72 8.98 4.34
CA ARG A 58 8.47 9.86 5.27
C ARG A 58 9.87 10.19 4.77
N THR A 59 10.49 9.30 3.99
CA THR A 59 11.82 9.59 3.40
C THR A 59 11.80 10.82 2.48
N ALA A 60 10.63 11.17 1.91
CA ALA A 60 10.47 12.33 1.05
C ALA A 60 10.80 13.68 1.73
N VAL A 61 10.86 13.72 3.07
CA VAL A 61 11.26 14.91 3.85
C VAL A 61 12.78 15.11 3.87
N LEU A 62 13.56 14.06 3.60
CA LEU A 62 15.03 14.10 3.66
C LEU A 62 15.62 15.02 2.58
N SER A 63 15.08 14.99 1.36
CA SER A 63 15.43 15.94 0.30
C SER A 63 14.45 15.86 -0.88
N ARG A 64 14.53 16.81 -1.82
CA ARG A 64 13.79 16.74 -3.09
C ARG A 64 14.08 15.45 -3.84
N ARG A 65 15.34 14.98 -3.81
CA ARG A 65 15.77 13.73 -4.46
C ARG A 65 15.02 12.53 -3.89
N TRP A 66 14.95 12.42 -2.55
CA TRP A 66 14.18 11.36 -1.90
C TRP A 66 12.69 11.42 -2.21
N ARG A 67 12.10 12.61 -2.35
CA ARG A 67 10.71 12.75 -2.79
C ARG A 67 10.48 12.18 -4.20
N HIS A 68 11.42 12.41 -5.12
CA HIS A 68 11.33 11.84 -6.47
C HIS A 68 11.51 10.32 -6.46
N VAL A 69 12.50 9.82 -5.71
CA VAL A 69 12.73 8.38 -5.53
C VAL A 69 11.51 7.69 -4.95
N TRP A 70 10.90 8.25 -3.90
CA TRP A 70 9.67 7.70 -3.32
C TRP A 70 8.54 7.57 -4.35
N ARG A 71 8.36 8.57 -5.23
CA ARG A 71 7.26 8.55 -6.20
C ARG A 71 7.47 7.58 -7.36
N SER A 72 8.70 7.12 -7.62
CA SER A 72 9.04 6.24 -8.74
C SER A 72 9.37 4.82 -8.31
N ALA A 73 9.77 4.60 -7.06
CA ALA A 73 10.12 3.29 -6.55
C ALA A 73 8.90 2.35 -6.52
N PRO A 74 9.07 1.05 -6.78
CA PRO A 74 7.98 0.10 -6.63
C PRO A 74 7.48 0.04 -5.18
N LEU A 75 6.18 0.25 -5.02
CA LEU A 75 5.50 0.24 -3.73
C LEU A 75 5.32 -1.19 -3.19
N ASN A 76 5.57 -1.38 -1.91
CA ASN A 76 5.24 -2.60 -1.17
C ASN A 76 4.11 -2.33 -0.18
N LEU A 77 2.87 -2.51 -0.62
CA LEU A 77 1.69 -2.40 0.24
C LEU A 77 1.55 -3.69 1.06
N ASP A 78 1.75 -3.59 2.36
CA ASP A 78 1.43 -4.64 3.31
C ASP A 78 0.61 -4.01 4.44
N ASP A 79 -0.63 -4.45 4.58
CA ASP A 79 -1.54 -3.90 5.60
C ASP A 79 -1.11 -4.27 7.03
N GLY A 80 -0.14 -5.18 7.20
CA GLY A 80 0.80 -5.29 8.33
C GLY A 80 0.20 -5.42 9.73
N LEU A 81 -1.12 -5.51 9.83
CA LEU A 81 -1.87 -5.30 11.06
C LEU A 81 -2.75 -6.52 11.32
N LYS A 82 -2.16 -7.49 12.01
CA LYS A 82 -2.88 -8.46 12.84
C LYS A 82 -3.53 -7.69 14.00
N SER A 83 -4.61 -6.94 13.77
CA SER A 83 -5.33 -6.26 14.84
C SER A 83 -6.61 -7.03 15.13
N VAL A 84 -6.78 -7.39 16.39
CA VAL A 84 -7.97 -8.05 16.97
C VAL A 84 -9.15 -7.05 17.11
N VAL A 85 -8.92 -5.76 16.80
CA VAL A 85 -9.94 -4.70 16.80
C VAL A 85 -10.07 -4.08 15.40
N ASP A 86 -11.32 -4.01 14.95
CA ASP A 86 -11.74 -3.70 13.59
C ASP A 86 -11.55 -2.20 13.27
N PHE A 87 -10.50 -1.90 12.50
CA PHE A 87 -10.21 -0.58 11.93
C PHE A 87 -10.24 -0.63 10.39
N THR A 88 -11.09 -1.51 9.84
CA THR A 88 -11.19 -1.79 8.39
C THR A 88 -11.38 -0.51 7.58
N TYR A 89 -12.28 0.38 8.01
CA TYR A 89 -12.55 1.62 7.30
C TYR A 89 -11.34 2.57 7.27
N GLN A 90 -10.65 2.76 8.40
CA GLN A 90 -9.45 3.61 8.43
C GLN A 90 -8.35 3.06 7.51
N ARG A 91 -8.20 1.73 7.44
CA ARG A 91 -7.21 1.09 6.57
C ARG A 91 -7.53 1.25 5.09
N ILE A 92 -8.78 1.04 4.70
CA ILE A 92 -9.23 1.28 3.33
C ILE A 92 -8.90 2.72 2.91
N GLN A 93 -9.17 3.68 3.80
CA GLN A 93 -8.88 5.09 3.56
C GLN A 93 -7.37 5.33 3.39
N VAL A 94 -6.54 4.76 4.27
CA VAL A 94 -5.08 4.90 4.19
C VAL A 94 -4.52 4.26 2.91
N ILE A 95 -4.94 3.04 2.57
CA ILE A 95 -4.49 2.35 1.34
C ILE A 95 -4.90 3.16 0.11
N SER A 96 -6.15 3.61 0.05
CA SER A 96 -6.66 4.44 -1.05
C SER A 96 -5.88 5.75 -1.19
N GLN A 97 -5.53 6.40 -0.07
CA GLN A 97 -4.72 7.63 -0.07
C GLN A 97 -3.29 7.37 -0.54
N ILE A 98 -2.67 6.28 -0.11
CA ILE A 98 -1.32 5.92 -0.55
C ILE A 98 -1.33 5.66 -2.06
N LEU A 99 -2.28 4.85 -2.55
CA LEU A 99 -2.45 4.56 -3.98
C LEU A 99 -2.66 5.84 -4.79
N ALA A 100 -3.47 6.79 -4.30
CA ALA A 100 -3.68 8.07 -4.97
C ALA A 100 -2.44 8.99 -4.93
N ALA A 101 -1.66 8.94 -3.86
CA ALA A 101 -0.48 9.80 -3.69
C ALA A 101 0.77 9.27 -4.43
N HIS A 102 0.80 7.97 -4.74
CA HIS A 102 1.96 7.27 -5.30
C HIS A 102 1.74 6.91 -6.79
N PRO A 103 2.33 7.68 -7.73
CA PRO A 103 2.13 7.44 -9.16
C PRO A 103 2.95 6.27 -9.72
N GLY A 104 3.98 5.81 -8.99
CA GLY A 104 4.84 4.71 -9.40
C GLY A 104 4.15 3.34 -9.30
N PRO A 105 4.77 2.28 -9.84
CA PRO A 105 4.22 0.94 -9.79
C PRO A 105 4.18 0.39 -8.36
N ALA A 106 3.37 -0.63 -8.12
CA ALA A 106 3.39 -1.46 -6.93
C ALA A 106 3.95 -2.83 -7.29
N ARG A 107 4.88 -3.31 -6.46
CA ARG A 107 5.50 -4.63 -6.58
C ARG A 107 4.77 -5.66 -5.72
N ARG A 108 4.22 -5.24 -4.58
CA ARG A 108 3.55 -6.13 -3.61
C ARG A 108 2.26 -5.50 -3.10
N LEU A 109 1.22 -6.33 -3.06
CA LEU A 109 -0.02 -6.08 -2.36
C LEU A 109 -0.25 -7.25 -1.39
N ALA A 110 -0.22 -6.97 -0.10
CA ALA A 110 -0.55 -7.91 0.94
C ALA A 110 -1.64 -7.32 1.83
N ASN A 111 -2.77 -8.00 1.82
CA ASN A 111 -3.95 -7.63 2.58
C ASN A 111 -4.39 -8.85 3.38
N ARG A 112 -4.31 -8.76 4.69
CA ARG A 112 -4.60 -9.88 5.60
C ARG A 112 -5.73 -9.61 6.56
N SER A 113 -6.31 -8.42 6.45
CA SER A 113 -7.14 -7.90 7.52
C SER A 113 -8.33 -7.09 7.02
N LEU A 114 -8.55 -7.00 5.70
CA LEU A 114 -9.76 -6.41 5.13
C LEU A 114 -10.66 -7.51 4.57
N ASP A 115 -11.85 -7.65 5.14
CA ASP A 115 -12.85 -8.63 4.70
C ASP A 115 -13.22 -8.47 3.22
N LEU A 116 -13.21 -9.58 2.48
CA LEU A 116 -13.54 -9.59 1.05
C LEU A 116 -15.01 -9.26 0.80
N ALA A 117 -15.94 -9.95 1.47
CA ALA A 117 -17.38 -9.84 1.20
C ALA A 117 -17.93 -8.40 1.19
N PRO A 118 -17.75 -7.58 2.24
CA PRO A 118 -18.26 -6.22 2.24
C PRO A 118 -17.50 -5.30 1.27
N ASN A 119 -16.28 -5.67 0.87
CA ASN A 119 -15.38 -4.81 0.10
C ASN A 119 -15.06 -5.35 -1.31
N ILE A 120 -15.80 -6.34 -1.83
CA ILE A 120 -15.44 -7.03 -3.07
C ILE A 120 -15.29 -6.08 -4.27
N ARG A 121 -16.14 -5.05 -4.33
CA ARG A 121 -16.06 -4.00 -5.37
C ARG A 121 -14.79 -3.16 -5.23
N LEU A 122 -14.42 -2.79 -4.01
CA LEU A 122 -13.20 -2.03 -3.75
C LEU A 122 -11.96 -2.83 -4.13
N TYR A 123 -11.92 -4.12 -3.79
CA TYR A 123 -10.85 -5.01 -4.24
C TYR A 123 -10.78 -5.08 -5.76
N ASP A 124 -11.93 -5.27 -6.41
CA ASP A 124 -12.00 -5.35 -7.86
C ASP A 124 -11.51 -4.05 -8.53
N ASP A 125 -11.86 -2.89 -7.98
CA ASP A 125 -11.40 -1.58 -8.44
C ASP A 125 -9.90 -1.40 -8.22
N TRP A 126 -9.40 -1.70 -7.02
CA TRP A 126 -7.96 -1.64 -6.72
C TRP A 126 -7.16 -2.53 -7.64
N LEU A 127 -7.56 -3.79 -7.81
CA LEU A 127 -6.83 -4.76 -8.61
C LEU A 127 -6.75 -4.33 -10.08
N ARG A 128 -7.73 -3.58 -10.60
CA ARG A 128 -7.68 -2.99 -11.95
C ARG A 128 -6.76 -1.78 -12.10
N LEU A 129 -6.26 -1.19 -11.02
CA LEU A 129 -5.38 -0.02 -11.12
C LEU A 129 -4.09 -0.36 -11.88
N PRO A 130 -3.62 0.54 -12.77
CA PRO A 130 -2.40 0.32 -13.56
C PRO A 130 -1.15 0.26 -12.68
N THR A 131 -1.21 0.85 -11.47
CA THR A 131 -0.17 0.72 -10.44
C THR A 131 0.21 -0.75 -10.21
N PHE A 132 -0.72 -1.71 -10.36
CA PHE A 132 -0.44 -3.13 -10.15
C PHE A 132 -0.06 -3.91 -11.41
N ASP A 133 0.21 -3.27 -12.55
CA ASP A 133 0.58 -4.01 -13.78
C ASP A 133 1.90 -4.78 -13.67
N ALA A 134 2.81 -4.29 -12.82
CA ALA A 134 4.07 -4.93 -12.48
C ALA A 134 4.02 -5.67 -11.11
N LEU A 135 2.82 -6.01 -10.63
CA LEU A 135 2.64 -6.71 -9.36
C LEU A 135 3.30 -8.09 -9.41
N GLN A 136 4.19 -8.34 -8.45
CA GLN A 136 4.93 -9.61 -8.33
C GLN A 136 4.43 -10.45 -7.16
N HIS A 137 3.86 -9.83 -6.13
CA HIS A 137 3.40 -10.52 -4.93
C HIS A 137 1.97 -10.07 -4.60
N LEU A 138 1.04 -11.03 -4.63
CA LEU A 138 -0.33 -10.85 -4.19
C LEU A 138 -0.60 -11.79 -3.00
N VAL A 139 -0.91 -11.20 -1.84
CA VAL A 139 -1.30 -11.92 -0.64
C VAL A 139 -2.67 -11.42 -0.21
N LEU A 140 -3.66 -12.32 -0.17
CA LEU A 140 -5.03 -12.02 0.24
C LEU A 140 -5.48 -13.05 1.27
N HIS A 141 -5.53 -12.63 2.54
CA HIS A 141 -5.99 -13.47 3.65
C HIS A 141 -7.28 -12.88 4.22
N PHE A 142 -8.34 -13.68 4.27
CA PHE A 142 -9.66 -13.27 4.72
C PHE A 142 -10.09 -14.07 5.96
N PRO A 143 -11.02 -13.59 6.79
CA PRO A 143 -11.54 -14.40 7.88
C PRO A 143 -12.29 -15.64 7.35
N LEU A 144 -12.27 -16.72 8.13
CA LEU A 144 -13.12 -17.89 7.88
C LEU A 144 -14.59 -17.50 7.99
N THR A 145 -15.31 -17.58 6.87
CA THR A 145 -16.77 -17.40 6.80
C THR A 145 -17.46 -18.72 6.48
N ARG A 146 -18.79 -18.78 6.67
CA ARG A 146 -19.60 -19.98 6.40
C ARG A 146 -19.57 -20.39 4.93
N PHE A 147 -19.39 -19.42 4.03
CA PHE A 147 -19.32 -19.63 2.59
C PHE A 147 -18.12 -18.83 2.05
N PRO A 148 -17.16 -19.49 1.37
CA PRO A 148 -16.04 -18.80 0.74
C PRO A 148 -16.56 -17.75 -0.25
N VAL A 149 -16.01 -16.55 -0.18
CA VAL A 149 -16.31 -15.48 -1.14
C VAL A 149 -15.43 -15.70 -2.37
N GLU A 150 -16.03 -15.62 -3.55
CA GLU A 150 -15.29 -15.67 -4.81
C GLU A 150 -14.44 -14.40 -4.99
N LEU A 151 -13.19 -14.59 -5.38
CA LEU A 151 -12.31 -13.51 -5.79
C LEU A 151 -12.84 -12.84 -7.07
N PRO A 152 -12.71 -11.52 -7.20
CA PRO A 152 -12.97 -10.87 -8.47
C PRO A 152 -11.98 -11.37 -9.54
N ALA A 153 -12.42 -11.47 -10.79
CA ALA A 153 -11.57 -11.92 -11.90
C ALA A 153 -10.31 -11.05 -12.10
N SER A 154 -10.37 -9.78 -11.68
CA SER A 154 -9.22 -8.86 -11.67
C SER A 154 -8.06 -9.35 -10.79
N ALA A 155 -8.29 -10.23 -9.80
CA ALA A 155 -7.24 -10.82 -8.99
C ALA A 155 -6.29 -11.74 -9.79
N LEU A 156 -6.72 -12.20 -10.96
CA LEU A 156 -6.00 -13.16 -11.81
C LEU A 156 -5.33 -12.52 -13.03
N ARG A 157 -5.41 -11.20 -13.19
CA ARG A 157 -4.95 -10.51 -14.41
C ARG A 157 -3.43 -10.34 -14.52
N PHE A 158 -2.69 -10.59 -13.45
CA PHE A 158 -1.30 -10.14 -13.31
C PHE A 158 -0.31 -11.07 -14.02
N ALA A 159 0.23 -10.64 -15.16
CA ALA A 159 1.22 -11.42 -15.91
C ALA A 159 2.61 -11.45 -15.23
N SER A 160 2.91 -10.48 -14.38
CA SER A 160 4.20 -10.36 -13.68
C SER A 160 4.23 -11.10 -12.33
N LEU A 161 3.14 -11.77 -11.95
CA LEU A 161 2.96 -12.38 -10.64
C LEU A 161 3.97 -13.53 -10.43
N ARG A 162 4.62 -13.53 -9.26
CA ARG A 162 5.60 -14.54 -8.85
C ARG A 162 5.19 -15.27 -7.58
N VAL A 163 4.46 -14.57 -6.71
CA VAL A 163 3.94 -15.12 -5.45
C VAL A 163 2.46 -14.82 -5.37
N LEU A 164 1.67 -15.88 -5.22
CA LEU A 164 0.25 -15.84 -4.94
C LEU A 164 0.00 -16.59 -3.64
N ASP A 165 -0.58 -15.91 -2.65
CA ASP A 165 -0.91 -16.47 -1.35
C ASP A 165 -2.35 -16.08 -1.03
N LEU A 166 -3.24 -17.06 -1.00
CA LEU A 166 -4.68 -16.89 -0.86
C LEU A 166 -5.19 -17.75 0.28
N GLU A 167 -5.87 -17.14 1.24
CA GLU A 167 -6.52 -17.86 2.34
C GLU A 167 -8.01 -17.51 2.39
N HIS A 168 -8.85 -18.53 2.59
CA HIS A 168 -10.28 -18.37 2.85
C HIS A 168 -11.11 -17.68 1.75
N CYS A 169 -10.73 -17.85 0.49
CA CYS A 169 -11.48 -17.41 -0.69
C CYS A 169 -11.54 -18.51 -1.77
N SER A 170 -12.48 -18.39 -2.70
CA SER A 170 -12.57 -19.24 -3.88
C SER A 170 -12.15 -18.48 -5.14
N PHE A 171 -11.65 -19.19 -6.15
CA PHE A 171 -11.45 -18.61 -7.47
C PHE A 171 -12.82 -18.34 -8.12
N PRO A 172 -12.92 -17.30 -8.97
CA PRO A 172 -14.13 -17.07 -9.74
C PRO A 172 -14.40 -18.30 -10.59
N SER A 173 -15.60 -18.86 -10.44
CA SER A 173 -16.06 -19.97 -11.26
C SER A 173 -16.11 -19.49 -12.72
N GLY A 174 -15.14 -19.91 -13.54
CA GLY A 174 -15.24 -19.71 -14.98
C GLY A 174 -16.55 -20.33 -15.46
N CYS A 175 -17.28 -19.65 -16.34
CA CYS A 175 -18.44 -20.25 -17.01
C CYS A 175 -17.94 -21.45 -17.83
N GLY A 176 -17.95 -22.61 -17.18
CA GLY A 176 -17.48 -23.89 -17.67
C GLY A 176 -18.44 -24.95 -17.17
N SER A 177 -19.74 -24.76 -17.46
CA SER A 177 -20.61 -25.90 -17.71
C SER A 177 -20.06 -26.58 -18.96
N LEU A 178 -19.04 -27.42 -18.77
CA LEU A 178 -18.75 -28.49 -19.71
C LEU A 178 -19.92 -29.45 -19.57
N ALA A 179 -20.93 -29.23 -20.41
CA ALA A 179 -21.92 -30.25 -20.71
C ALA A 179 -21.14 -31.54 -21.04
N SER A 180 -21.28 -32.56 -20.20
CA SER A 180 -20.80 -33.90 -20.55
C SER A 180 -21.53 -34.33 -21.83
N PRO A 181 -20.82 -34.77 -22.88
CA PRO A 181 -21.47 -35.44 -23.98
C PRO A 181 -21.98 -36.79 -23.46
N ALA A 182 -23.27 -37.02 -23.66
CA ALA A 182 -23.93 -38.31 -23.47
C ALA A 182 -23.54 -39.28 -24.59
#